data_AF-A0A7H1MEE1-F1
#
_entry.id   AF-A0A7H1MEE1-F1
#
_cell.length_a   1.000
_cell.length_b   1.000
_cell.length_c   1.000
_cell.angle_alpha   90.00
_cell.angle_beta   90.00
_cell.angle_gamma   90.00
#
_symmetry.space_group_name_H-M   'P 1'
#
loop_
_entity.id
_entity.type
_entity.pdbx_description
1 polymer ?
#
loop_
_entity_poly.entity_id
_entity_poly.type
_entity_poly.pdbx_seq_one_letter_code
_entity_poly.pdbx_strand_id
1 'polypeptide(L)'
;MKNYRSYLQIASEIDRVLKAQRLTLRDCVDTYNRKYQDDIANNIKAPLNKDFIQRVRSGKCKVISRRVVDLCVFLQIDPYDQLSEVSAIQELKDIENLIRQYPVLESGLLRLLKDIHRLLEANLEKMPLSGEVV
;
A
#
# COMPACT_ATOMS: atom_id res chain seq x y z
N MET A 1 6.30 12.12 3.16
CA MET A 1 6.89 10.82 2.78
C MET A 1 6.07 9.73 3.44
N LYS A 2 5.58 8.73 2.69
CA LYS A 2 4.90 7.57 3.30
C LYS A 2 5.94 6.71 4.01
N ASN A 3 5.68 6.33 5.26
CA ASN A 3 6.54 5.42 6.00
C ASN A 3 6.35 4.00 5.49
N TYR A 4 7.43 3.21 5.45
CA TYR A 4 7.31 1.79 5.16
C TYR A 4 6.75 1.06 6.38
N ARG A 5 5.94 0.03 6.12
CA ARG A 5 5.59 -0.94 7.17
C ARG A 5 6.86 -1.54 7.76
N SER A 6 6.78 -2.01 9.01
CA SER A 6 7.89 -2.73 9.62
C SER A 6 8.26 -3.98 8.81
N TYR A 7 9.54 -4.36 8.85
CA TYR A 7 10.04 -5.54 8.13
C TYR A 7 9.36 -6.85 8.57
N LEU A 8 8.88 -6.92 9.81
CA LEU A 8 8.13 -8.06 10.32
C LEU A 8 6.72 -8.12 9.71
N GLN A 9 6.04 -6.98 9.58
CA GLN A 9 4.74 -6.92 8.90
C GLN A 9 4.87 -7.30 7.43
N ILE A 10 5.89 -6.79 6.73
CA ILE A 10 6.16 -7.16 5.33
C ILE A 10 6.51 -8.65 5.22
N ALA A 11 7.33 -9.19 6.12
CA ALA A 11 7.68 -10.60 6.12
C ALA A 11 6.46 -11.53 6.29
N SER A 12 5.61 -11.21 7.28
CA SER A 12 4.38 -11.95 7.55
C SER A 12 3.42 -11.93 6.35
N GLU A 13 3.25 -10.76 5.75
CA GLU A 13 2.38 -10.58 4.58
C GLU A 13 2.90 -11.33 3.35
N ILE A 14 4.21 -11.28 3.09
CA ILE A 14 4.83 -12.05 2.00
C ILE A 14 4.65 -13.56 2.22
N ASP A 15 4.88 -14.07 3.43
CA ASP A 15 4.70 -15.50 3.72
C ASP A 15 3.22 -15.92 3.54
N ARG A 16 2.28 -15.07 3.96
CA ARG A 16 0.84 -15.26 3.75
C ARG A 16 0.48 -15.33 2.27
N VAL A 17 0.93 -14.37 1.46
CA VAL A 17 0.63 -14.30 0.03
C VAL A 17 1.22 -15.49 -0.72
N LEU A 18 2.48 -15.86 -0.43
CA LEU A 18 3.10 -17.02 -1.07
C LEU A 18 2.34 -18.32 -0.77
N LYS A 19 1.89 -18.51 0.48
CA LYS A 19 1.06 -19.66 0.87
C LYS A 19 -0.31 -19.65 0.21
N ALA A 20 -1.00 -18.50 0.21
CA ALA A 20 -2.32 -18.36 -0.39
C ALA A 20 -2.32 -18.65 -1.89
N GLN A 21 -1.29 -18.18 -2.61
CA GLN A 21 -1.11 -18.42 -4.03
C GLN A 21 -0.45 -19.77 -4.35
N ARG A 22 -0.11 -20.57 -3.34
CA ARG A 22 0.65 -21.84 -3.46
C ARG A 22 1.94 -21.68 -4.28
N LEU A 23 2.57 -20.51 -4.22
CA LEU A 23 3.80 -20.20 -4.92
C LEU A 23 5.00 -20.80 -4.20
N THR A 24 5.76 -21.65 -4.88
CA THR A 24 7.07 -22.04 -4.37
C THR A 24 8.05 -20.88 -4.51
N LEU A 25 9.14 -20.89 -3.73
CA LEU A 25 10.21 -19.90 -3.89
C LEU A 25 10.83 -19.93 -5.28
N ARG A 26 10.85 -21.11 -5.94
CA ARG A 26 11.35 -21.24 -7.31
C ARG A 26 10.42 -20.50 -8.27
N ASP A 27 9.13 -20.82 -8.23
CA ASP A 27 8.15 -20.23 -9.15
C ASP A 27 8.08 -18.71 -8.98
N CYS A 28 8.14 -18.21 -7.74
CA CYS A 28 8.16 -16.78 -7.47
C CYS A 28 9.39 -16.08 -8.09
N VAL A 29 10.59 -16.66 -7.91
CA VAL A 29 11.82 -16.13 -8.51
C VAL A 29 11.75 -16.16 -10.03
N ASP A 30 11.36 -17.30 -10.61
CA ASP A 30 11.34 -17.48 -12.06
C ASP A 30 10.31 -16.56 -12.71
N THR A 31 9.13 -16.40 -12.09
CA THR A 31 8.08 -15.52 -12.59
C THR A 31 8.48 -14.04 -12.46
N TYR A 32 9.07 -13.63 -11.33
CA TYR A 32 9.56 -12.26 -11.16
C TYR A 32 10.65 -11.93 -12.18
N ASN A 33 11.68 -12.77 -12.27
CA ASN A 33 12.84 -12.49 -13.12
C ASN A 33 12.47 -12.51 -14.60
N ARG A 34 11.51 -13.36 -15.01
CA ARG A 34 10.96 -13.36 -16.36
C ARG A 34 10.13 -12.09 -16.63
N LYS A 35 9.25 -11.70 -15.70
CA LYS A 35 8.40 -10.52 -15.85
C LYS A 35 9.21 -9.23 -15.98
N TYR A 36 10.30 -9.11 -15.24
CA TYR A 36 11.15 -7.93 -15.21
C TYR A 36 12.49 -8.14 -15.93
N GLN A 37 12.55 -9.06 -16.89
CA GLN A 37 13.81 -9.43 -17.55
C GLN A 37 14.51 -8.22 -18.18
N ASP A 38 13.75 -7.36 -18.88
CA ASP A 38 14.30 -6.17 -19.52
C ASP A 38 14.77 -5.12 -18.51
N ASP A 39 14.00 -4.90 -17.43
CA ASP A 39 14.39 -4.00 -16.33
C ASP A 39 15.67 -4.49 -15.63
N ILE A 40 15.83 -5.82 -15.50
CA ILE A 40 17.02 -6.44 -14.94
C ILE A 40 18.21 -6.26 -15.88
N ALA A 41 18.03 -6.49 -17.18
CA ALA A 41 19.07 -6.30 -18.19
C ALA A 41 19.56 -4.85 -18.26
N ASN A 42 18.65 -3.90 -18.05
CA ASN A 42 18.95 -2.47 -18.01
C ASN A 42 19.40 -1.95 -16.63
N ASN A 43 19.66 -2.83 -15.65
CA ASN A 43 20.06 -2.49 -14.27
C ASN A 43 19.06 -1.58 -13.51
N ILE A 44 17.80 -1.56 -13.92
CA ILE A 44 16.71 -0.83 -13.24
C ILE A 44 16.24 -1.62 -12.01
N LYS A 45 16.20 -2.96 -12.11
CA LYS A 45 15.80 -3.87 -11.03
C LYS A 45 16.88 -4.90 -10.76
N ALA A 46 17.05 -5.26 -9.49
CA ALA A 46 17.90 -6.39 -9.12
C ALA A 46 17.14 -7.72 -9.32
N PRO A 47 17.78 -8.75 -9.89
CA PRO A 47 17.16 -10.07 -10.00
C PRO A 47 16.90 -10.65 -8.61
N LEU A 48 15.87 -11.47 -8.47
CA LEU A 48 15.58 -12.19 -7.23
C LEU A 48 16.25 -13.57 -7.22
N ASN A 49 16.51 -14.08 -6.02
CA ASN A 49 16.94 -15.45 -5.79
C ASN A 49 16.22 -16.02 -4.56
N LYS A 50 16.25 -17.35 -4.41
CA LYS A 50 15.51 -18.06 -3.36
C LYS A 50 15.92 -17.62 -1.96
N ASP A 51 17.22 -17.43 -1.73
CA ASP A 51 17.76 -17.04 -0.42
C ASP A 51 17.32 -15.63 -0.03
N PHE A 52 17.18 -14.73 -1.00
CA PHE A 52 16.63 -13.40 -0.76
C PHE A 52 15.19 -13.50 -0.28
N ILE A 53 14.31 -14.17 -1.03
CA ILE A 53 12.90 -14.30 -0.66
C ILE A 53 12.78 -15.03 0.69
N GLN A 54 13.58 -16.08 0.93
CA GLN A 54 13.60 -16.81 2.19
C GLN A 54 13.99 -15.91 3.37
N ARG A 55 15.01 -15.05 3.23
CA ARG A 55 15.40 -14.10 4.28
C ARG A 55 14.34 -13.03 4.53
N VAL A 56 13.67 -12.56 3.48
CA VAL A 56 12.58 -11.57 3.63
C VAL A 56 11.40 -12.20 4.36
N ARG A 57 10.84 -13.33 3.88
CA ARG A 57 9.68 -13.99 4.51
C ARG A 57 9.92 -14.48 5.94
N SER A 58 11.18 -14.79 6.28
CA SER A 58 11.55 -15.21 7.65
C SER A 58 11.86 -14.04 8.59
N GLY A 59 11.66 -12.79 8.16
CA GLY A 59 11.94 -11.62 8.98
C GLY A 59 13.42 -11.37 9.24
N LYS A 60 14.34 -12.05 8.52
CA LYS A 60 15.79 -11.86 8.67
C LYS A 60 16.31 -10.62 7.92
N CYS A 61 15.49 -10.04 7.04
CA CYS A 61 15.81 -8.79 6.35
C CYS A 61 15.29 -7.60 7.15
N LYS A 62 16.14 -6.99 7.99
CA LYS A 62 15.76 -5.89 8.91
C LYS A 62 15.55 -4.53 8.22
N VAL A 63 15.91 -4.41 6.94
CA VAL A 63 15.86 -3.15 6.19
C VAL A 63 14.95 -3.30 4.97
N ILE A 64 14.03 -2.35 4.80
CA ILE A 64 13.17 -2.29 3.61
C ILE A 64 13.94 -1.62 2.46
N SER A 65 14.71 -2.44 1.76
CA SER A 65 15.44 -1.99 0.56
C SER A 65 14.50 -1.85 -0.64
N ARG A 66 14.95 -1.14 -1.69
CA ARG A 66 14.23 -1.04 -2.97
C ARG A 66 13.86 -2.42 -3.54
N ARG A 67 14.74 -3.41 -3.39
CA ARG A 67 14.49 -4.79 -3.83
C ARG A 67 13.35 -5.48 -3.06
N VAL A 68 13.17 -5.15 -1.77
CA VAL A 68 12.02 -5.62 -0.99
C VAL A 68 10.74 -4.93 -1.47
N VAL A 69 10.81 -3.62 -1.75
CA VAL A 69 9.69 -2.86 -2.32
C VAL A 69 9.26 -3.44 -3.68
N ASP A 70 10.21 -3.73 -4.57
CA ASP A 70 9.92 -4.32 -5.88
C ASP A 70 9.26 -5.72 -5.74
N LEU A 71 9.70 -6.53 -4.77
CA LEU A 71 9.05 -7.80 -4.44
C LEU A 71 7.61 -7.59 -3.92
N CYS A 72 7.38 -6.61 -3.04
CA CYS A 72 6.05 -6.28 -2.56
C CYS A 72 5.13 -5.87 -3.73
N VAL A 73 5.61 -4.98 -4.62
CA VAL A 73 4.86 -4.55 -5.80
C VAL A 73 4.52 -5.73 -6.71
N PHE A 74 5.48 -6.64 -6.94
CA PHE A 74 5.25 -7.85 -7.71
C PHE A 74 4.16 -8.75 -7.10
N LEU A 75 4.19 -8.92 -5.78
CA LEU A 75 3.22 -9.71 -5.02
C LEU A 75 1.92 -8.95 -4.69
N GLN A 76 1.76 -7.72 -5.21
CA GLN A 76 0.61 -6.85 -4.96
C GLN A 76 0.39 -6.54 -3.46
N ILE A 77 1.48 -6.40 -2.72
CA ILE A 77 1.53 -5.99 -1.32
C ILE A 77 1.89 -4.51 -1.26
N ASP A 78 1.09 -3.69 -0.56
CA ASP A 78 1.41 -2.27 -0.33
C ASP A 78 2.56 -2.12 0.69
N PRO A 79 3.79 -1.77 0.35
CA PRO A 79 4.89 -1.76 1.32
C PRO A 79 4.78 -0.62 2.36
N TYR A 80 3.83 0.31 2.18
CA TYR A 80 3.69 1.48 3.04
C TYR A 80 2.72 1.22 4.18
N ASP A 81 2.97 1.89 5.31
CA ASP A 81 1.98 1.96 6.37
C ASP A 81 0.74 2.67 5.81
N GLN A 82 -0.41 2.02 5.97
CA GLN A 82 -1.69 2.69 5.90
C GLN A 82 -1.68 3.70 7.07
N LEU A 83 -2.01 4.97 6.80
CA LEU A 83 -2.21 5.96 7.87
C LEU A 83 -3.12 5.31 8.91
N SER A 84 -2.58 4.99 10.09
CA SER A 84 -3.38 4.38 11.13
C SER A 84 -4.52 5.34 11.49
N GLU A 85 -5.65 4.84 11.98
CA GLU A 85 -6.73 5.71 12.49
C GLU A 85 -6.20 6.74 13.50
N VAL A 86 -5.15 6.36 14.25
CA VAL A 86 -4.40 7.25 15.15
C VAL A 86 -3.73 8.41 14.41
N SER A 87 -3.18 8.17 13.22
CA SER A 87 -2.62 9.20 12.34
C SER A 87 -3.69 10.11 11.76
N ALA A 88 -4.84 9.57 11.36
CA ALA A 88 -5.96 10.38 10.86
C ALA A 88 -6.54 11.28 11.95
N ILE A 89 -6.69 10.77 13.17
CA ILE A 89 -7.12 11.58 14.34
C ILE A 89 -6.09 12.67 14.64
N GLN A 90 -4.79 12.38 14.53
CA GLN A 90 -3.75 13.39 14.76
C GLN A 90 -3.76 14.48 13.68
N GLU A 91 -3.89 14.11 12.40
CA GLU A 91 -4.00 15.07 11.30
C GLU A 91 -5.23 15.98 11.45
N LEU A 92 -6.38 15.42 11.89
CA LEU A 92 -7.58 16.21 12.18
C LEU A 92 -7.36 17.21 13.33
N LYS A 93 -6.63 16.82 14.38
CA LYS A 93 -6.24 17.73 15.47
C LYS A 93 -5.30 18.83 14.98
N ASP A 94 -4.37 18.50 14.11
CA ASP A 94 -3.42 19.47 13.55
C ASP A 94 -4.16 20.48 12.65
N ILE A 95 -5.14 20.02 11.87
CA ILE A 95 -6.06 20.88 11.10
C ILE A 95 -6.87 21.79 12.02
N GLU A 96 -7.44 21.24 13.11
CA GLU A 96 -8.19 22.04 14.09
C GLU A 96 -7.31 23.15 14.69
N ASN A 97 -6.08 22.82 15.09
CA ASN A 97 -5.12 23.81 15.59
C ASN A 97 -4.77 24.88 14.55
N LEU A 98 -4.65 24.50 13.28
CA LEU A 98 -4.37 25.43 12.19
C LEU A 98 -5.52 26.41 11.96
N ILE A 99 -6.77 25.95 12.04
CA ILE A 99 -7.96 26.81 11.94
C ILE A 99 -8.01 27.80 13.11
N ARG A 100 -7.69 27.35 14.33
CA ARG A 100 -7.60 28.23 15.50
C ARG A 100 -6.56 29.34 15.31
N GLN A 101 -5.43 29.03 14.66
CA GLN A 101 -4.37 30.00 14.36
C GLN A 101 -4.74 30.93 13.18
N TYR A 102 -5.45 30.41 12.18
CA TYR A 102 -5.82 31.12 10.97
C TYR A 102 -7.31 30.93 10.65
N PRO A 103 -8.22 31.69 11.30
CA PRO A 103 -9.67 31.50 11.16
C PRO A 103 -10.19 31.62 9.71
N VAL A 104 -9.46 32.34 8.85
CA VAL A 104 -9.76 32.45 7.42
C VAL A 104 -9.89 31.09 6.71
N LEU A 105 -9.18 30.07 7.20
CA LEU A 105 -9.17 28.72 6.63
C LEU A 105 -10.47 27.95 6.88
N GLU A 106 -11.25 28.33 7.91
CA GLU A 106 -12.49 27.63 8.30
C GLU A 106 -13.49 27.56 7.14
N SER A 107 -13.72 28.71 6.50
CA SER A 107 -14.66 28.83 5.38
C SER A 107 -14.27 27.99 4.17
N GLY A 108 -12.97 27.89 3.88
CA GLY A 108 -12.43 27.08 2.79
C GLY A 108 -12.58 25.58 3.06
N LEU A 109 -12.27 25.16 4.29
CA LEU A 109 -12.43 23.76 4.69
C LEU A 109 -13.90 23.33 4.68
N LEU A 110 -14.80 24.15 5.21
CA LEU A 110 -16.24 23.87 5.19
C LEU A 110 -16.78 23.74 3.77
N ARG A 111 -16.32 24.58 2.84
CA ARG A 111 -16.68 24.46 1.42
C ARG A 111 -16.20 23.14 0.84
N LEU A 112 -14.93 22.78 1.07
CA LEU A 112 -14.36 21.52 0.57
C LEU A 112 -15.12 20.30 1.12
N LEU A 113 -15.43 20.27 2.41
CA LEU A 113 -16.20 19.18 3.02
C LEU A 113 -17.61 19.06 2.43
N LYS A 114 -18.27 20.20 2.17
CA LYS A 114 -19.58 20.22 1.50
C LYS A 114 -19.49 19.70 0.07
N ASP A 115 -18.45 20.06 -0.67
CA ASP A 115 -18.25 19.60 -2.05
C ASP A 115 -17.98 18.09 -2.09
N ILE A 116 -17.17 17.57 -1.16
CA ILE A 116 -16.95 16.12 -1.00
C ILE A 116 -18.27 15.40 -0.67
N HIS A 117 -19.06 15.94 0.26
CA HIS A 117 -20.35 15.35 0.65
C HIS A 117 -21.32 15.27 -0.53
N ARG A 118 -21.45 16.35 -1.32
CA ARG A 118 -22.27 16.37 -2.53
C ARG A 118 -21.81 15.33 -3.56
N LEU A 119 -20.50 15.17 -3.74
CA LEU A 119 -19.96 14.15 -4.64
C LEU A 119 -20.26 12.73 -4.15
N LEU A 120 -20.27 12.50 -2.83
CA LEU A 120 -20.65 11.20 -2.28
C LEU A 120 -22.14 10.92 -2.49
N GLU A 121 -23.02 11.87 -2.19
CA GLU A 121 -24.47 11.73 -2.44
C GLU A 121 -24.76 11.45 -3.92
N ALA A 122 -24.16 12.23 -4.82
CA ALA A 122 -24.34 12.07 -6.27
C ALA A 122 -23.79 10.75 -6.83
N ASN A 123 -22.88 10.07 -6.13
CA ASN A 123 -22.36 8.76 -6.51
C ASN A 123 -23.14 7.61 -5.85
N LEU A 124 -23.69 7.82 -4.66
CA LEU A 124 -24.56 6.84 -3.99
C LEU A 124 -25.91 6.69 -4.70
N GLU A 125 -26.47 7.77 -5.27
CA GLU A 125 -27.69 7.72 -6.08
C GLU A 125 -27.51 7.04 -7.45
N LYS A 126 -26.27 6.77 -7.87
CA LYS A 126 -25.95 6.17 -9.19
C LYS A 126 -25.60 4.69 -9.14
N MET A 127 -25.67 4.03 -7.99
CA MET A 127 -25.51 2.58 -7.91
C MET A 127 -26.88 1.91 -8.15
N PRO A 128 -27.14 1.26 -9.31
CA PRO A 128 -28.27 0.36 -9.41
C PRO A 128 -28.06 -0.78 -8.39
N LEU A 129 -29.10 -1.07 -7.61
CA LEU A 129 -29.22 -2.29 -6.83
C LEU A 129 -29.31 -3.47 -7.82
N SER A 130 -28.17 -3.92 -8.35
CA SER A 130 -28.09 -5.17 -9.09
C SER A 130 -27.93 -6.31 -8.09
N GLY A 131 -29.04 -7.00 -7.84
CA GLY A 131 -29.06 -8.20 -7.02
C GLY A 131 -30.44 -8.82 -6.81
N GLU A 132 -31.38 -8.66 -7.73
CA GLU A 132 -32.51 -9.61 -7.80
C GLU A 132 -32.00 -10.89 -8.46
N VAL A 133 -32.02 -11.94 -7.64
CA VAL A 133 -31.76 -13.32 -8.00
C VAL A 133 -32.90 -13.79 -8.91
N VAL A 134 -32.56 -14.26 -10.11
CA VAL A 134 -33.36 -15.22 -10.88
C VAL A 134 -32.44 -16.36 -11.28
#